data_AF-A0A352PNA6-F1
#
_entry.id   AF-A0A352PNA6-F1
#
_cell.length_a   1.000
_cell.length_b   1.000
_cell.length_c   1.000
_cell.angle_alpha   90.00
_cell.angle_beta   90.00
_cell.angle_gamma   90.00
#
_symmetry.space_group_name_H-M   'P 1'
#
loop_
_entity.id
_entity.type
_entity.pdbx_description
1 polymer ?
#
loop_
_entity_poly.entity_id
_entity_poly.type
_entity_poly.pdbx_seq_one_letter_code
_entity_poly.pdbx_strand_id
1 'polypeptide(L)'
;MVENQGLLFDYVAQTYTNMDTEDFIISYMKSKTRKYIDESQAYVNTKSDLELWDYFCEIDNYILKRGESLGGFLPRWIGEFYAYYQWY
;
A
#
# COMPACT_ATOMS: atom_id res chain seq x y z
N MET A 1 6.01 -7.21 8.14
CA MET A 1 6.82 -6.23 8.91
C MET A 1 6.27 -4.84 8.65
N VAL A 2 6.35 -3.92 9.62
CA VAL A 2 5.84 -2.53 9.52
C VAL A 2 6.37 -1.82 8.26
N GLU A 3 7.61 -2.12 7.87
CA GLU A 3 8.29 -1.52 6.72
C GLU A 3 7.67 -1.88 5.36
N ASN A 4 7.05 -3.06 5.21
CA ASN A 4 6.61 -3.55 3.88
C ASN A 4 5.48 -2.71 3.28
N GLN A 5 4.59 -2.14 4.11
CA GLN A 5 3.53 -1.24 3.64
C GLN A 5 4.08 0.13 3.24
N GLY A 6 5.07 0.65 3.97
CA GLY A 6 5.80 1.86 3.60
C GLY A 6 6.53 1.71 2.27
N LEU A 7 7.26 0.61 2.12
CA LEU A 7 7.95 0.24 0.88
C LEU A 7 6.99 0.09 -0.29
N LEU A 8 5.81 -0.52 -0.09
CA LEU A 8 4.78 -0.62 -1.12
C LEU A 8 4.33 0.76 -1.60
N PHE A 9 4.07 1.69 -0.67
CA PHE A 9 3.58 3.02 -1.04
C PHE A 9 4.64 3.83 -1.78
N ASP A 10 5.89 3.70 -1.35
CA ASP A 10 7.06 4.27 -2.02
C ASP A 10 7.24 3.70 -3.42
N TYR A 11 7.14 2.38 -3.55
CA TYR A 11 7.24 1.65 -4.82
C TYR A 11 6.19 2.14 -5.84
N VAL A 12 4.91 2.24 -5.43
CA VAL A 12 3.84 2.69 -6.34
C VAL A 12 4.08 4.14 -6.79
N ALA A 13 4.45 5.03 -5.86
CA ALA A 13 4.68 6.43 -6.16
C ALA A 13 5.88 6.67 -7.11
N GLN A 14 6.97 5.92 -6.92
CA GLN A 14 8.18 6.04 -7.74
C GLN A 14 8.06 5.33 -9.09
N THR A 15 7.36 4.20 -9.16
CA THR A 15 7.20 3.42 -10.39
C THR A 15 6.18 4.06 -11.33
N TYR A 16 5.09 4.60 -10.77
CA TYR A 16 3.94 5.11 -11.53
C TYR A 16 3.78 6.62 -11.36
N THR A 17 4.79 7.38 -11.80
CA THR A 17 4.88 8.84 -11.62
C THR A 17 3.76 9.66 -12.26
N ASN A 18 2.98 9.07 -13.18
CA ASN A 18 1.83 9.70 -13.84
C ASN A 18 0.48 9.16 -13.33
N MET A 19 0.48 8.51 -12.16
CA MET A 19 -0.71 7.93 -11.53
C MET A 19 -0.98 8.58 -10.18
N ASP A 20 -2.26 8.64 -9.83
CA ASP A 20 -2.77 9.21 -8.60
C ASP A 20 -2.37 8.34 -7.40
N THR A 21 -1.34 8.77 -6.68
CA THR A 21 -0.84 8.03 -5.51
C THR A 21 -1.79 8.17 -4.32
N GLU A 22 -2.49 9.30 -4.20
CA GLU A 22 -3.45 9.51 -3.10
C GLU A 22 -4.66 8.57 -3.26
N ASP A 23 -5.21 8.46 -4.47
CA ASP A 23 -6.29 7.52 -4.77
C ASP A 23 -5.86 6.06 -4.51
N PHE A 24 -4.63 5.70 -4.86
CA PHE A 24 -4.05 4.40 -4.50
C PHE A 24 -4.04 4.17 -3.00
N ILE A 25 -3.47 5.10 -2.21
CA ILE A 25 -3.36 4.95 -0.75
C ILE A 25 -4.77 4.82 -0.15
N ILE A 26 -5.71 5.69 -0.54
CA ILE A 26 -7.08 5.66 -0.04
C ILE A 26 -7.77 4.34 -0.40
N SER A 27 -7.58 3.85 -1.62
CA SER A 27 -8.17 2.58 -2.09
C SER A 27 -7.57 1.39 -1.34
N TYR A 28 -6.24 1.37 -1.16
CA TYR A 28 -5.55 0.36 -0.38
C TYR A 28 -6.03 0.35 1.07
N MET A 29 -6.15 1.50 1.72
CA MET A 29 -6.60 1.58 3.12
C MET A 29 -8.05 1.09 3.31
N LYS A 30 -8.88 1.09 2.27
CA LYS A 30 -10.26 0.58 2.28
C LYS A 30 -10.39 -0.86 1.77
N SER A 31 -9.28 -1.48 1.38
CA SER A 31 -9.25 -2.75 0.67
C SER A 31 -9.41 -3.97 1.59
N LYS A 32 -9.72 -5.12 1.00
CA LYS A 32 -9.67 -6.42 1.67
C LYS A 32 -8.23 -6.76 2.05
N THR A 33 -7.26 -6.43 1.21
CA THR A 33 -5.85 -6.63 1.51
C THR A 33 -5.45 -5.94 2.81
N ARG A 34 -5.82 -4.67 2.99
CA ARG A 34 -5.58 -3.95 4.25
C ARG A 34 -6.33 -4.57 5.41
N LYS A 35 -7.60 -4.94 5.21
CA LYS A 35 -8.39 -5.62 6.25
C LYS A 35 -7.73 -6.92 6.73
N TYR A 36 -7.20 -7.75 5.83
CA TYR A 36 -6.51 -9.00 6.20
C TYR A 36 -5.22 -8.76 6.97
N ILE A 37 -4.53 -7.66 6.67
CA ILE A 37 -3.38 -7.22 7.45
C ILE A 37 -3.80 -6.79 8.87
N ASP A 38 -4.86 -5.99 8.98
CA ASP A 38 -5.41 -5.55 10.27
C ASP A 38 -5.86 -6.73 11.13
N GLU A 39 -6.52 -7.73 10.52
CA GLU A 39 -6.94 -9.00 11.14
C GLU A 39 -5.77 -9.96 11.43
N SER A 40 -4.53 -9.53 11.20
CA SER A 40 -3.31 -10.30 11.47
C SER A 40 -3.19 -11.61 10.71
N GLN A 41 -3.73 -11.71 9.49
CA GLN A 41 -3.65 -12.93 8.68
C GLN A 41 -2.19 -13.22 8.31
N ALA A 42 -1.63 -14.32 8.85
CA ALA A 42 -0.22 -14.66 8.72
C ALA A 42 0.29 -14.66 7.27
N TYR A 43 -0.47 -15.25 6.33
CA TYR A 43 -0.09 -15.34 4.92
C TYR A 43 0.10 -13.97 4.25
N VAL A 44 -0.76 -13.00 4.56
CA VAL A 44 -0.69 -11.66 3.96
C VAL A 44 0.40 -10.84 4.65
N ASN A 45 0.53 -10.97 5.97
CA ASN A 45 1.51 -10.23 6.78
C ASN A 45 2.99 -10.60 6.52
N THR A 46 3.25 -11.76 5.93
CA THR A 46 4.60 -12.20 5.54
C THR A 46 4.99 -11.77 4.14
N LYS A 47 4.08 -11.20 3.34
CA LYS A 47 4.38 -10.77 1.96
C LYS A 47 5.38 -9.62 1.93
N SER A 48 6.27 -9.64 0.94
CA SER A 48 7.08 -8.46 0.58
C SER A 48 6.21 -7.33 0.04
N ASP A 49 6.79 -6.14 -0.12
CA ASP A 49 6.15 -4.98 -0.74
C ASP A 49 5.63 -5.29 -2.16
N LEU A 50 6.44 -5.95 -3.00
CA LEU A 50 6.02 -6.34 -4.36
C LEU A 50 4.93 -7.41 -4.35
N GLU A 51 5.07 -8.44 -3.52
CA GLU A 51 4.04 -9.48 -3.40
C GLU A 51 2.72 -8.91 -2.86
N LEU A 52 2.80 -7.87 -2.02
CA LEU A 52 1.63 -7.19 -1.48
C LEU A 52 0.97 -6.28 -2.52
N TRP A 53 1.75 -5.65 -3.39
CA TRP A 53 1.24 -4.93 -4.55
C TRP A 53 0.45 -5.85 -5.49
N ASP A 54 1.05 -6.97 -5.88
CA ASP A 54 0.43 -7.95 -6.78
C ASP A 54 -0.84 -8.52 -6.14
N TYR A 55 -0.76 -8.90 -4.86
CA TYR A 55 -1.90 -9.41 -4.11
C TYR A 55 -3.05 -8.39 -4.03
N PHE A 56 -2.73 -7.11 -3.78
CA PHE A 56 -3.73 -6.04 -3.76
C PHE A 56 -4.40 -5.86 -5.13
N CYS A 57 -3.61 -5.82 -6.22
CA CYS A 57 -4.14 -5.73 -7.57
C CYS A 57 -5.07 -6.91 -7.91
N GLU A 58 -4.68 -8.13 -7.55
CA GLU A 58 -5.46 -9.34 -7.86
C GLU A 58 -6.72 -9.48 -7.00
N ILE A 59 -6.60 -9.33 -5.68
CA ILE A 59 -7.70 -9.62 -4.73
C ILE A 59 -8.72 -8.49 -4.68
N ASP A 60 -8.25 -7.24 -4.77
CA ASP A 60 -9.10 -6.06 -4.73
C ASP A 60 -9.45 -5.53 -6.13
N ASN A 61 -8.96 -6.19 -7.19
CA ASN A 61 -9.16 -5.80 -8.60
C ASN A 61 -8.79 -4.33 -8.84
N TYR A 62 -7.74 -3.87 -8.16
CA TYR A 62 -7.33 -2.47 -8.21
C TYR A 62 -6.61 -2.15 -9.52
N ILE A 63 -6.95 -0.99 -10.09
CA ILE A 63 -6.30 -0.44 -11.28
C ILE A 63 -5.94 1.01 -10.97
N LEU A 64 -4.68 1.37 -11.23
CA LEU A 64 -4.20 2.73 -11.03
C LEU A 64 -4.98 3.73 -11.87
N LYS A 65 -5.35 4.85 -11.25
CA LYS A 65 -5.94 6.00 -11.93
C LYS A 65 -4.83 6.96 -12.36
N ARG A 66 -5.00 7.58 -13.53
CA ARG A 66 -4.12 8.66 -13.97
C ARG A 66 -4.32 9.88 -13.07
N GLY A 67 -3.21 10.53 -12.71
CA GLY A 67 -3.21 11.70 -11.85
C GLY A 67 -1.79 12.13 -11.51
N GLU A 68 -1.63 12.85 -10.41
CA GLU A 68 -0.33 13.29 -9.92
C GLU A 68 0.21 12.30 -8.89
N SER A 69 1.49 11.95 -9.00
CA SER A 69 2.13 11.13 -7.98
C SER A 69 2.54 11.97 -6.78
N LEU A 70 2.41 11.38 -5.59
CA LEU A 70 2.95 12.01 -4.39
C LEU A 70 4.47 11.85 -4.41
N GLY A 71 5.19 12.97 -4.43
CA GLY A 71 6.65 12.99 -4.52
C GLY A 71 7.37 12.88 -3.18
N GLY A 72 8.68 12.67 -3.26
CA GLY A 72 9.58 12.66 -2.11
C GLY A 72 9.35 11.47 -1.18
N PHE A 73 9.58 11.68 0.12
CA PHE A 73 9.47 10.62 1.14
C PHE A 73 8.04 10.41 1.68
N LEU A 74 7.08 11.25 1.24
CA LEU A 74 5.73 11.31 1.80
C LEU A 74 4.97 9.97 1.68
N PRO A 75 4.96 9.27 0.52
CA PRO A 75 4.25 7.99 0.39
C PRO A 75 4.76 6.94 1.39
N ARG A 76 6.09 6.80 1.50
CA ARG A 76 6.74 5.87 2.42
C ARG A 76 6.36 6.15 3.86
N TRP A 77 6.44 7.42 4.27
CA TRP A 77 6.09 7.85 5.63
C TRP A 77 4.62 7.57 5.96
N ILE A 78 3.69 7.81 5.03
CA ILE A 78 2.27 7.49 5.23
C ILE A 78 2.08 5.98 5.45
N GLY A 79 2.72 5.14 4.64
CA GLY A 79 2.61 3.68 4.78
C GLY A 79 3.22 3.17 6.09
N GLU A 80 4.39 3.66 6.48
CA GLU A 80 5.02 3.34 7.77
C GLU A 80 4.17 3.80 8.95
N PHE A 81 3.58 5.00 8.86
CA PHE A 81 2.68 5.53 9.88
C PHE A 81 1.47 4.60 10.10
N TYR A 82 0.76 4.25 9.02
CA TYR A 82 -0.41 3.36 9.14
C TYR A 82 -0.07 1.94 9.60
N ALA A 83 1.13 1.46 9.28
CA ALA A 83 1.59 0.16 9.74
C ALA A 83 2.00 0.18 11.23
N TYR A 84 2.54 1.30 11.71
CA TYR A 84 2.91 1.46 13.13
C TYR A 84 1.68 1.48 14.04
N TYR A 85 0.60 2.14 13.61
CA TYR A 85 -0.66 2.25 14.36
C TYR A 85 -1.67 1.16 14.01
N GLN A 86 -1.24 0.08 13.37
CA GLN A 86 -2.14 -0.97 12.86
C GLN A 86 -2.90 -1.74 13.95
N TRP A 87 -2.28 -1.92 15.12
CA TRP A 87 -2.83 -2.74 16.23
C TRP A 87 -2.92 -2.00 17.56
N TYR A 88 -2.86 -0.67 17.52
CA TYR A 88 -3.10 0.21 18.68
C TYR A 88 -4.50 0.83 18.58
#